data_AF-A0A0G1FUX0-F1
#
_entry.id   AF-A0A0G1FUX0-F1
#
_cell.length_a   1.000
_cell.length_b   1.000
_cell.length_c   1.000
_cell.angle_alpha   90.00
_cell.angle_beta   90.00
_cell.angle_gamma   90.00
#
_symmetry.space_group_name_H-M   'P 1'
#
loop_
_entity.id
_entity.type
_entity.pdbx_description
1 polymer ?
#
loop_
_entity_poly.entity_id
_entity_poly.type
_entity_poly.pdbx_seq_one_letter_code
_entity_poly.pdbx_strand_id
1 'polypeptide(L)'
;MSFSDLPLGVGKIVLEGCLLSRYYEISMTAKNLSRSVVGGAYYYIHNEGIENKNIFSDEEDCKVFRGFLEDYLSPQEHPEKTKKVFTVQGRSYRGIPHQPKNYYDKIELTAYGLAPNRFNLLLHHKTDSPERFIRSLCTRYSMYFNKKYHRTGSLFDGPYKSITIEDNLRLLHLTRYIHLLSTDNSSYEEFVGKRTTSWIKPKIILSMFDKLKTDLTGEVKSYRDFVEKYTPSQNESTLLEGIVLERRNHARNISKDLESNAIKTSFDTKNPSNITPTKLEVFTIVGVFLLLLAFGVRNVIMASTDKIESPEPSPTPLMIETVEVEPKTMLEIRITDGATSVNIRQEPTVQSNKIGEALEADTFEFTSADSGWYEIKLADGSAGYISERYIEEINN
;
A
#
# COMPACT_ATOMS: atom_id res chain seq x y z
N MET A 1 15.14 -40.54 51.39
CA MET A 1 16.22 -40.92 50.47
C MET A 1 16.57 -39.69 49.64
N SER A 2 17.84 -39.28 49.68
CA SER A 2 18.41 -38.29 48.77
C SER A 2 19.04 -39.02 47.59
N PHE A 3 19.08 -38.39 46.41
CA PHE A 3 20.15 -38.59 45.45
C PHE A 3 20.35 -37.29 44.65
N SER A 4 21.21 -36.42 45.19
CA SER A 4 22.09 -35.62 44.34
C SER A 4 23.16 -36.54 43.75
N ASP A 5 23.66 -36.26 42.55
CA ASP A 5 25.06 -35.87 42.36
C ASP A 5 25.38 -35.48 40.90
N LEU A 6 26.25 -34.47 40.81
CA LEU A 6 26.74 -33.62 39.69
C LEU A 6 27.66 -34.37 38.68
N PRO A 7 28.27 -33.76 37.61
CA PRO A 7 28.48 -32.31 37.36
C PRO A 7 28.34 -31.72 35.93
N LEU A 8 28.05 -30.40 35.91
CA LEU A 8 28.59 -29.29 35.08
C LEU A 8 29.21 -29.55 33.69
N GLY A 9 28.67 -28.83 32.68
CA GLY A 9 29.34 -28.52 31.41
C GLY A 9 28.85 -27.17 30.84
N VAL A 10 29.77 -26.24 30.53
CA VAL A 10 29.48 -24.83 30.21
C VAL A 10 28.94 -24.65 28.77
N GLY A 11 27.91 -23.80 28.59
CA GLY A 11 27.38 -23.48 27.25
C GLY A 11 26.34 -22.36 27.23
N LYS A 12 26.77 -21.11 27.46
CA LYS A 12 25.90 -19.92 27.34
C LYS A 12 25.74 -19.55 25.86
N ILE A 13 24.64 -19.96 25.21
CA ILE A 13 24.25 -19.45 23.89
C ILE A 13 22.94 -18.67 24.01
N VAL A 14 22.99 -17.41 23.59
CA VAL A 14 21.82 -16.55 23.41
C VAL A 14 21.17 -16.93 22.08
N LEU A 15 19.93 -17.40 22.13
CA LEU A 15 19.03 -17.42 20.98
C LEU A 15 17.67 -16.88 21.43
N GLU A 16 17.57 -15.54 21.41
CA GLU A 16 16.28 -14.89 21.19
C GLU A 16 15.78 -15.22 19.77
N GLY A 17 14.47 -15.14 19.53
CA GLY A 17 13.93 -15.15 18.16
C GLY A 17 13.33 -16.48 17.69
N CYS A 18 12.49 -17.14 18.51
CA CYS A 18 11.49 -18.07 17.96
C CYS A 18 10.19 -18.05 18.78
N LEU A 19 9.09 -18.47 18.15
CA LEU A 19 7.73 -18.62 18.70
C LEU A 19 6.85 -17.36 18.88
N LEU A 20 6.69 -16.54 17.84
CA LEU A 20 5.45 -15.75 17.64
C LEU A 20 4.92 -15.81 16.19
N SER A 21 4.80 -17.01 15.62
CA SER A 21 3.95 -17.27 14.44
C SER A 21 2.46 -17.28 14.81
N ARG A 22 1.97 -16.19 15.43
CA ARG A 22 0.53 -15.92 15.43
C ARG A 22 0.15 -15.28 14.11
N TYR A 23 -0.41 -16.10 13.22
CA TYR A 23 -1.10 -15.69 12.02
C TYR A 23 -2.01 -14.47 12.31
N TYR A 24 -1.63 -13.31 11.78
CA TYR A 24 -2.59 -12.24 11.55
C TYR A 24 -3.33 -12.59 10.25
N GLU A 25 -4.61 -12.92 10.33
CA GLU A 25 -5.48 -13.00 9.16
C GLU A 25 -5.64 -11.60 8.55
N ILE A 26 -4.71 -11.23 7.66
CA ILE A 26 -4.91 -10.10 6.74
C ILE A 26 -5.96 -10.57 5.73
N SER A 27 -7.23 -10.33 6.05
CA SER A 27 -8.38 -10.76 5.25
C SER A 27 -8.51 -9.96 3.96
N MET A 28 -7.64 -10.25 2.97
CA MET A 28 -7.84 -9.85 1.58
C MET A 28 -8.94 -10.71 0.92
N THR A 29 -10.20 -10.60 1.38
CA THR A 29 -11.39 -10.96 0.57
C THR A 29 -12.71 -10.59 1.26
N ALA A 30 -13.74 -10.37 0.45
CA ALA A 30 -15.13 -10.51 0.87
C ALA A 30 -15.48 -12.00 1.07
N LYS A 31 -14.99 -12.61 2.17
CA LYS A 31 -15.31 -14.00 2.59
C LYS A 31 -14.79 -14.30 4.01
N ASN A 32 -15.29 -13.59 5.03
CA ASN A 32 -15.17 -14.03 6.43
C ASN A 32 -16.26 -13.35 7.29
N LEU A 33 -17.46 -13.96 7.32
CA LEU A 33 -18.60 -13.48 8.11
C LEU A 33 -19.17 -14.60 8.99
N SER A 34 -18.38 -15.09 9.96
CA SER A 34 -18.90 -15.95 11.02
C SER A 34 -18.07 -15.95 12.30
N ARG A 35 -18.27 -14.94 13.16
CA ARG A 35 -18.26 -15.16 14.61
C ARG A 35 -19.12 -14.13 15.33
N SER A 36 -20.06 -14.60 16.12
CA SER A 36 -21.04 -13.78 16.83
C SER A 36 -20.42 -13.19 18.10
N VAL A 37 -19.81 -12.02 18.00
CA VAL A 37 -19.60 -11.15 19.17
C VAL A 37 -20.96 -10.54 19.53
N VAL A 38 -21.46 -10.82 20.74
CA VAL A 38 -22.68 -10.17 21.24
C VAL A 38 -22.39 -8.69 21.44
N GLY A 39 -22.85 -7.86 20.50
CA GLY A 39 -22.58 -6.41 20.46
C GLY A 39 -22.02 -5.92 19.13
N GLY A 40 -21.37 -6.80 18.35
CA GLY A 40 -20.63 -6.43 17.14
C GLY A 40 -19.12 -6.33 17.35
N ALA A 41 -18.36 -6.38 16.24
CA ALA A 41 -16.92 -6.18 16.17
C ALA A 41 -16.53 -4.77 15.66
N TYR A 42 -15.32 -4.34 16.00
CA TYR A 42 -14.72 -3.12 15.47
C TYR A 42 -13.87 -3.41 14.24
N TYR A 43 -13.92 -2.51 13.26
CA TYR A 43 -13.13 -2.58 12.03
C TYR A 43 -12.36 -1.29 11.84
N TYR A 44 -11.03 -1.40 11.82
CA TYR A 44 -10.21 -0.40 11.14
C TYR A 44 -10.41 -0.56 9.64
N ILE A 45 -10.63 0.54 8.93
CA ILE A 45 -10.71 0.57 7.47
C ILE A 45 -9.94 1.77 6.95
N HIS A 46 -9.10 1.56 5.95
CA HIS A 46 -8.49 2.63 5.17
C HIS A 46 -8.48 2.32 3.69
N ASN A 47 -8.40 3.38 2.89
CA ASN A 47 -8.01 3.30 1.49
C ASN A 47 -7.22 4.56 1.13
N GLU A 48 -6.36 4.45 0.13
CA GLU A 48 -5.42 5.47 -0.33
C GLU A 48 -5.58 5.73 -1.82
N GLY A 49 -5.13 6.90 -2.28
CA GLY A 49 -5.18 7.28 -3.68
C GLY A 49 -4.19 6.47 -4.51
N ILE A 50 -4.63 6.03 -5.69
CA ILE A 50 -3.77 5.38 -6.68
C ILE A 50 -2.53 6.24 -6.98
N GLU A 51 -1.34 5.64 -7.08
CA GLU A 51 -0.06 6.36 -7.24
C GLU A 51 0.19 7.38 -6.11
N ASN A 52 -0.20 7.06 -4.87
CA ASN A 52 -0.08 7.96 -3.71
C ASN A 52 -0.79 9.33 -3.89
N LYS A 53 -1.80 9.39 -4.77
CA LYS A 53 -2.45 10.64 -5.19
C LYS A 53 -3.28 11.25 -4.06
N ASN A 54 -3.28 12.58 -3.99
CA ASN A 54 -4.19 13.30 -3.11
C ASN A 54 -5.65 13.04 -3.55
N ILE A 55 -6.41 12.40 -2.65
CA ILE A 55 -7.86 12.18 -2.76
C ILE A 55 -8.65 13.31 -2.11
N PHE A 56 -8.00 14.15 -1.29
CA PHE A 56 -8.52 15.42 -0.78
C PHE A 56 -7.55 16.52 -1.18
N SER A 57 -7.87 17.26 -2.24
CA SER A 57 -6.98 18.33 -2.77
C SER A 57 -7.27 19.69 -2.14
N ASP A 58 -8.46 19.87 -1.57
CA ASP A 58 -8.90 21.10 -0.89
C ASP A 58 -9.85 20.80 0.28
N GLU A 59 -10.31 21.86 0.96
CA GLU A 59 -11.20 21.75 2.11
C GLU A 59 -12.64 21.32 1.70
N GLU A 60 -13.06 21.60 0.46
CA GLU A 60 -14.36 21.20 -0.05
C GLU A 60 -14.44 19.68 -0.23
N ASP A 61 -13.39 19.06 -0.75
CA ASP A 61 -13.26 17.60 -0.85
C ASP A 61 -13.48 16.92 0.52
N CYS A 62 -12.81 17.43 1.55
CA CYS A 62 -12.97 16.98 2.93
C CYS A 62 -14.40 17.20 3.46
N LYS A 63 -15.03 18.34 3.14
CA LYS A 63 -16.43 18.63 3.50
C LYS A 63 -17.41 17.69 2.81
N VAL A 64 -17.21 17.40 1.51
CA VAL A 64 -18.07 16.49 0.73
C VAL A 64 -17.93 15.05 1.21
N PHE A 65 -16.72 14.58 1.52
CA PHE A 65 -16.52 13.24 2.10
C PHE A 65 -17.21 13.10 3.45
N ARG A 66 -17.11 14.11 4.33
CA ARG A 66 -17.86 14.15 5.60
C ARG A 66 -19.37 14.18 5.38
N GLY A 67 -19.87 14.99 4.44
CA GLY A 67 -21.29 15.02 4.09
C GLY A 67 -21.80 13.66 3.60
N PHE A 68 -20.97 12.88 2.89
CA PHE A 68 -21.34 11.51 2.50
C PHE A 68 -21.37 10.56 3.71
N LEU A 69 -20.42 10.66 4.65
CA LEU A 69 -20.48 9.92 5.92
C LEU A 69 -21.77 10.26 6.69
N GLU A 70 -22.11 11.55 6.80
CA GLU A 70 -23.31 12.05 7.46
C GLU A 70 -24.60 11.53 6.80
N ASP A 71 -24.73 11.61 5.47
CA ASP A 71 -25.86 11.08 4.70
C ASP A 71 -26.08 9.56 4.93
N TYR A 72 -24.98 8.80 5.01
CA TYR A 72 -25.03 7.34 5.17
C TYR A 72 -25.33 6.92 6.62
N LEU A 73 -24.94 7.73 7.61
CA LEU A 73 -24.92 7.37 9.03
C LEU A 73 -25.89 8.20 9.90
N SER A 74 -26.72 9.05 9.29
CA SER A 74 -27.82 9.78 9.94
C SER A 74 -29.17 9.11 9.67
N PRO A 75 -30.19 9.30 10.52
CA PRO A 75 -31.55 8.82 10.24
C PRO A 75 -32.06 9.40 8.92
N GLN A 76 -32.61 8.56 8.04
CA GLN A 76 -33.30 9.06 6.85
C GLN A 76 -34.67 9.65 7.20
N GLU A 77 -35.02 10.76 6.56
CA GLU A 77 -36.38 11.28 6.63
C GLU A 77 -37.38 10.32 5.97
N HIS A 78 -38.62 10.31 6.48
CA HIS A 78 -39.69 9.51 5.89
C HIS A 78 -39.87 9.85 4.38
N PRO A 79 -40.03 8.85 3.49
CA PRO A 79 -40.13 9.07 2.05
C PRO A 79 -41.26 10.02 1.60
N GLU A 80 -42.30 10.17 2.42
CA GLU A 80 -43.37 11.15 2.20
C GLU A 80 -42.89 12.61 2.23
N LYS A 81 -41.87 12.92 3.06
CA LYS A 81 -41.30 14.27 3.18
C LYS A 81 -40.31 14.62 2.07
N THR A 82 -39.69 13.62 1.45
CA THR A 82 -38.68 13.80 0.40
C THR A 82 -39.26 13.87 -1.02
N LYS A 83 -40.59 13.78 -1.18
CA LYS A 83 -41.29 13.96 -2.47
C LYS A 83 -40.99 15.33 -3.07
N LYS A 84 -40.35 15.37 -4.24
CA LYS A 84 -40.12 16.58 -5.02
C LYS A 84 -41.01 16.59 -6.26
N VAL A 85 -41.47 17.78 -6.64
CA VAL A 85 -42.06 18.02 -7.96
C VAL A 85 -40.93 18.43 -8.90
N PHE A 86 -40.82 17.75 -10.03
CA PHE A 86 -39.82 18.05 -11.06
C PHE A 86 -40.48 18.05 -12.45
N THR A 87 -40.09 19.00 -13.28
CA THR A 87 -40.67 19.20 -14.61
C THR A 87 -39.75 18.60 -15.67
N VAL A 88 -40.27 17.66 -16.47
CA VAL A 88 -39.56 17.08 -17.62
C VAL A 88 -40.43 17.28 -18.85
N GLN A 89 -39.89 17.96 -19.87
CA GLN A 89 -40.59 18.24 -21.14
C GLN A 89 -41.98 18.88 -20.93
N GLY A 90 -42.07 19.85 -20.02
CA GLY A 90 -43.32 20.56 -19.70
C GLY A 90 -44.33 19.76 -18.86
N ARG A 91 -44.07 18.49 -18.53
CA ARG A 91 -44.91 17.69 -17.63
C ARG A 91 -44.32 17.68 -16.22
N SER A 92 -45.15 18.00 -15.23
CA SER A 92 -44.78 17.94 -13.81
C SER A 92 -44.97 16.53 -13.26
N TYR A 93 -43.90 15.93 -12.75
CA TYR A 93 -43.91 14.65 -12.07
C TYR A 93 -43.71 14.87 -10.57
N ARG A 94 -44.47 14.16 -9.73
CA ARG A 94 -44.23 14.09 -8.29
C ARG A 94 -43.61 12.74 -7.98
N GLY A 95 -42.35 12.75 -7.54
CA GLY A 95 -41.62 11.52 -7.25
C GLY A 95 -40.70 11.69 -6.05
N ILE A 96 -40.32 10.57 -5.46
CA ILE A 96 -39.24 10.51 -4.47
C ILE A 96 -37.95 10.42 -5.29
N PRO A 97 -37.01 11.38 -5.20
CA PRO A 97 -35.73 11.26 -5.89
C PRO A 97 -34.98 10.05 -5.33
N HIS A 98 -34.11 9.42 -6.14
CA HIS A 98 -33.35 8.25 -5.69
C HIS A 98 -32.58 8.59 -4.40
N GLN A 99 -33.01 8.00 -3.29
CA GLN A 99 -32.37 8.22 -2.00
C GLN A 99 -31.01 7.51 -2.01
N PRO A 100 -29.95 8.09 -1.41
CA PRO A 100 -28.76 7.32 -1.13
C PRO A 100 -29.14 6.11 -0.26
N LYS A 101 -28.36 5.02 -0.36
CA LYS A 101 -28.46 3.93 0.61
C LYS A 101 -28.26 4.50 2.02
N ASN A 102 -28.81 3.85 3.03
CA ASN A 102 -28.65 4.27 4.41
C ASN A 102 -28.21 3.11 5.30
N TYR A 103 -27.30 3.42 6.21
CA TYR A 103 -26.62 2.48 7.11
C TYR A 103 -26.79 2.91 8.58
N TYR A 104 -27.68 3.87 8.86
CA TYR A 104 -28.05 4.27 10.21
C TYR A 104 -28.47 3.05 11.04
N ASP A 105 -27.96 2.97 12.27
CA ASP A 105 -28.12 1.88 13.22
C ASP A 105 -27.64 0.49 12.75
N LYS A 106 -27.09 0.38 11.54
CA LYS A 106 -26.43 -0.84 11.03
C LYS A 106 -24.91 -0.78 11.15
N ILE A 107 -24.37 0.41 10.94
CA ILE A 107 -22.96 0.78 11.07
C ILE A 107 -22.89 2.05 11.91
N GLU A 108 -21.94 2.10 12.83
CA GLU A 108 -21.62 3.29 13.62
C GLU A 108 -20.17 3.71 13.36
N LEU A 109 -19.95 4.99 13.06
CA LEU A 109 -18.61 5.54 12.95
C LEU A 109 -18.16 5.99 14.35
N THR A 110 -17.11 5.36 14.86
CA THR A 110 -16.57 5.67 16.19
C THR A 110 -15.53 6.79 16.10
N ALA A 111 -14.65 6.72 15.11
CA ALA A 111 -13.67 7.75 14.78
C ALA A 111 -13.37 7.76 13.28
N TYR A 112 -13.02 8.93 12.74
CA TYR A 112 -12.42 9.08 11.41
C TYR A 112 -11.22 10.02 11.43
N GLY A 113 -10.41 9.90 10.38
CA GLY A 113 -9.26 10.75 10.12
C GLY A 113 -8.95 10.85 8.62
N LEU A 114 -8.92 12.08 8.09
CA LEU A 114 -8.61 12.35 6.68
C LEU A 114 -7.20 12.97 6.56
N ALA A 115 -6.40 12.42 5.65
CA ALA A 115 -5.10 12.94 5.25
C ALA A 115 -5.07 13.04 3.71
N PRO A 116 -4.28 13.93 3.08
CA PRO A 116 -4.44 14.30 1.68
C PRO A 116 -4.61 13.14 0.69
N ASN A 117 -3.87 12.05 0.89
CA ASN A 117 -3.86 10.84 0.06
C ASN A 117 -4.69 9.65 0.61
N ARG A 118 -5.25 9.71 1.83
CA ARG A 118 -5.92 8.55 2.45
C ARG A 118 -7.02 8.94 3.44
N PHE A 119 -8.03 8.08 3.55
CA PHE A 119 -8.98 8.13 4.66
C PHE A 119 -8.73 6.97 5.63
N ASN A 120 -9.04 7.20 6.90
CA ASN A 120 -8.97 6.21 7.97
C ASN A 120 -10.30 6.27 8.75
N LEU A 121 -10.96 5.12 8.89
CA LEU A 121 -12.25 4.98 9.57
C LEU A 121 -12.13 3.88 10.63
N LEU A 122 -12.70 4.15 11.81
CA LEU A 122 -12.97 3.14 12.83
C LEU A 122 -14.47 2.93 12.90
N LEU A 123 -14.92 1.79 12.39
CA LEU A 123 -16.32 1.41 12.36
C LEU A 123 -16.65 0.38 13.43
N HIS A 124 -17.86 0.47 13.95
CA HIS A 124 -18.53 -0.56 14.74
C HIS A 124 -19.73 -1.06 13.93
N HIS A 125 -19.83 -2.36 13.68
CA HIS A 125 -20.98 -2.92 12.97
C HIS A 125 -22.04 -3.47 13.94
N LYS A 126 -23.31 -3.28 13.64
CA LYS A 126 -24.44 -3.79 14.44
C LYS A 126 -25.15 -4.96 13.76
N THR A 127 -25.45 -4.83 12.46
CA THR A 127 -26.23 -5.83 11.71
C THR A 127 -25.66 -6.17 10.33
N ASP A 128 -25.10 -5.20 9.62
CA ASP A 128 -24.57 -5.38 8.26
C ASP A 128 -23.03 -5.42 8.29
N SER A 129 -22.42 -6.12 7.33
CA SER A 129 -20.97 -5.98 7.07
C SER A 129 -20.66 -4.54 6.60
N PRO A 130 -19.54 -3.92 7.07
CA PRO A 130 -19.13 -2.59 6.62
C PRO A 130 -18.82 -2.52 5.12
N GLU A 131 -18.60 -3.66 4.45
CA GLU A 131 -18.32 -3.75 3.01
C GLU A 131 -19.32 -2.97 2.14
N ARG A 132 -20.63 -3.10 2.42
CA ARG A 132 -21.68 -2.43 1.64
C ARG A 132 -21.63 -0.92 1.81
N PHE A 133 -21.36 -0.45 3.03
CA PHE A 133 -21.21 0.95 3.38
C PHE A 133 -19.96 1.53 2.69
N ILE A 134 -18.79 0.91 2.87
CA ILE A 134 -17.53 1.38 2.28
C ILE A 134 -17.58 1.37 0.75
N ARG A 135 -18.12 0.33 0.12
CA ARG A 135 -18.33 0.30 -1.35
C ARG A 135 -19.17 1.50 -1.80
N SER A 136 -20.24 1.81 -1.08
CA SER A 136 -21.14 2.92 -1.42
C SER A 136 -20.46 4.28 -1.21
N LEU A 137 -19.70 4.45 -0.13
CA LEU A 137 -18.90 5.64 0.16
C LEU A 137 -17.81 5.88 -0.90
N CYS A 138 -16.97 4.88 -1.16
CA CYS A 138 -15.90 4.97 -2.16
C CYS A 138 -16.45 5.24 -3.57
N THR A 139 -17.48 4.52 -4.01
CA THR A 139 -18.07 4.77 -5.34
C THR A 139 -18.64 6.19 -5.45
N ARG A 140 -19.41 6.65 -4.46
CA ARG A 140 -19.98 8.01 -4.47
C ARG A 140 -18.90 9.08 -4.46
N TYR A 141 -17.83 8.87 -3.71
CA TYR A 141 -16.70 9.81 -3.64
C TYR A 141 -15.87 9.84 -4.91
N SER A 142 -15.49 8.68 -5.48
CA SER A 142 -14.79 8.62 -6.77
C SER A 142 -15.58 9.30 -7.89
N MET A 143 -16.91 9.14 -7.91
CA MET A 143 -17.77 9.83 -8.88
C MET A 143 -17.76 11.36 -8.70
N TYR A 144 -17.80 11.86 -7.46
CA TYR A 144 -17.68 13.29 -7.17
C TYR A 144 -16.31 13.83 -7.60
N PHE A 145 -15.23 13.19 -7.15
CA PHE A 145 -13.86 13.63 -7.40
C PHE A 145 -13.54 13.62 -8.90
N ASN A 146 -13.89 12.53 -9.61
CA ASN A 146 -13.69 12.45 -11.06
C ASN A 146 -14.48 13.51 -11.81
N LYS A 147 -15.71 13.84 -11.36
CA LYS A 147 -16.50 14.92 -11.96
C LYS A 147 -15.89 16.31 -11.70
N LYS A 148 -15.43 16.58 -10.47
CA LYS A 148 -14.84 17.87 -10.06
C LYS A 148 -13.51 18.15 -10.76
N TYR A 149 -12.64 17.15 -10.83
CA TYR A 149 -11.29 17.27 -11.40
C TYR A 149 -11.19 16.79 -12.86
N HIS A 150 -12.32 16.60 -13.55
CA HIS A 150 -12.40 16.14 -14.94
C HIS A 150 -11.57 14.85 -15.24
N ARG A 151 -11.53 13.92 -14.28
CA ARG A 151 -10.79 12.65 -14.37
C ARG A 151 -11.67 11.50 -14.83
N THR A 152 -11.02 10.43 -15.27
CA THR A 152 -11.60 9.10 -15.51
C THR A 152 -10.76 8.04 -14.79
N GLY A 153 -11.27 6.80 -14.72
CA GLY A 153 -10.58 5.68 -14.05
C GLY A 153 -10.76 5.63 -12.52
N SER A 154 -9.93 4.81 -11.86
CA SER A 154 -9.96 4.67 -10.40
C SER A 154 -9.39 5.92 -9.71
N LEU A 155 -9.94 6.20 -8.53
CA LEU A 155 -9.37 7.14 -7.57
C LEU A 155 -8.50 6.43 -6.54
N PHE A 156 -8.93 5.25 -6.11
CA PHE A 156 -8.33 4.48 -5.01
C PHE A 156 -7.40 3.39 -5.53
N ASP A 157 -6.40 3.04 -4.73
CA ASP A 157 -5.45 1.96 -4.99
C ASP A 157 -6.05 0.59 -4.67
N GLY A 158 -7.01 0.18 -5.50
CA GLY A 158 -7.69 -1.11 -5.37
C GLY A 158 -8.73 -1.19 -4.23
N PRO A 159 -8.98 -2.41 -3.71
CA PRO A 159 -9.91 -2.64 -2.61
C PRO A 159 -9.50 -1.89 -1.33
N TYR A 160 -10.48 -1.55 -0.49
CA TYR A 160 -10.16 -1.02 0.84
C TYR A 160 -9.47 -2.09 1.69
N LYS A 161 -8.56 -1.67 2.55
CA LYS A 161 -7.88 -2.51 3.52
C LYS A 161 -8.64 -2.47 4.84
N SER A 162 -8.73 -3.60 5.54
CA SER A 162 -9.46 -3.68 6.81
C SER A 162 -8.83 -4.64 7.79
N ILE A 163 -8.89 -4.28 9.07
CA ILE A 163 -8.38 -5.07 10.19
C ILE A 163 -9.49 -5.10 11.26
N THR A 164 -9.92 -6.31 11.65
CA THR A 164 -10.82 -6.51 12.79
C THR A 164 -10.07 -6.24 14.10
N ILE A 165 -10.70 -5.52 15.03
CA ILE A 165 -10.13 -5.16 16.33
C ILE A 165 -10.98 -5.79 17.42
N GLU A 166 -10.41 -6.75 18.14
CA GLU A 166 -11.06 -7.48 19.24
C GLU A 166 -10.61 -6.99 20.63
N ASP A 167 -9.43 -6.38 20.72
CA ASP A 167 -8.84 -5.91 21.97
C ASP A 167 -9.14 -4.42 22.24
N ASN A 168 -9.52 -4.11 23.48
CA ASN A 168 -9.87 -2.77 23.93
C ASN A 168 -8.65 -1.83 23.95
N LEU A 169 -7.49 -2.30 24.39
CA LEU A 169 -6.29 -1.45 24.45
C LEU A 169 -5.84 -1.07 23.02
N ARG A 170 -5.85 -2.04 22.09
CA ARG A 170 -5.61 -1.84 20.66
C ARG A 170 -6.62 -0.88 20.04
N LEU A 171 -7.90 -0.99 20.39
CA LEU A 171 -8.96 -0.08 19.92
C LEU A 171 -8.71 1.38 20.37
N LEU A 172 -8.31 1.56 21.63
CA LEU A 172 -7.98 2.87 22.19
C LEU A 172 -6.74 3.49 21.52
N HIS A 173 -5.63 2.76 21.41
CA HIS A 173 -4.43 3.26 20.73
C HIS A 173 -4.64 3.48 19.23
N LEU A 174 -5.46 2.66 18.56
CA LEU A 174 -5.85 2.87 17.17
C LEU A 174 -6.63 4.18 17.00
N THR A 175 -7.53 4.50 17.93
CA THR A 175 -8.30 5.76 17.85
C THR A 175 -7.37 6.97 17.95
N ARG A 176 -6.38 6.93 18.87
CA ARG A 176 -5.28 7.91 18.92
C ARG A 176 -4.47 7.96 17.63
N TYR A 177 -4.11 6.81 17.05
CA TYR A 177 -3.37 6.73 15.79
C TYR A 177 -4.13 7.39 14.63
N ILE A 178 -5.44 7.16 14.52
CA ILE A 178 -6.30 7.80 13.50
C ILE A 178 -6.32 9.32 13.67
N HIS A 179 -6.40 9.83 14.90
CA HIS A 179 -6.33 11.28 15.17
C HIS A 179 -4.96 11.87 14.82
N LEU A 180 -3.86 11.16 15.10
CA LEU A 180 -2.49 11.60 14.77
C LEU A 180 -2.12 11.47 13.28
N LEU A 181 -2.78 10.57 12.53
CA LEU A 181 -2.57 10.42 11.08
C LEU A 181 -3.13 11.58 10.25
N SER A 182 -3.98 12.41 10.86
CA SER A 182 -4.85 13.34 10.14
C SER A 182 -4.36 14.77 10.25
N THR A 183 -4.76 15.60 9.29
CA THR A 183 -4.76 17.06 9.48
C THR A 183 -5.94 17.46 10.36
N ASP A 184 -6.35 18.73 10.33
CA ASP A 184 -7.53 19.25 11.05
C ASP A 184 -8.85 18.53 10.68
N ASN A 185 -8.85 17.75 9.59
CA ASN A 185 -10.00 17.00 9.08
C ASN A 185 -10.16 15.62 9.75
N SER A 186 -10.32 15.61 11.07
CA SER A 186 -10.54 14.38 11.85
C SER A 186 -11.71 14.50 12.84
N SER A 187 -12.09 13.35 13.40
CA SER A 187 -13.03 13.25 14.52
C SER A 187 -12.47 13.68 15.88
N TYR A 188 -11.24 14.20 15.95
CA TYR A 188 -10.62 14.55 17.23
C TYR A 188 -11.42 15.61 18.01
N GLU A 189 -12.07 16.54 17.30
CA GLU A 189 -12.89 17.60 17.92
C GLU A 189 -14.11 17.08 18.70
N GLU A 190 -14.71 15.95 18.27
CA GLU A 190 -15.76 15.27 19.03
C GLU A 190 -15.25 14.66 20.34
N PHE A 191 -14.00 14.21 20.37
CA PHE A 191 -13.40 13.57 21.55
C PHE A 191 -12.95 14.59 22.60
N VAL A 192 -12.50 15.78 22.17
CA VAL A 192 -12.17 16.89 23.08
C VAL A 192 -13.34 17.83 23.37
N GLY A 193 -14.56 17.50 22.91
CA GLY A 193 -15.78 18.25 23.20
C GLY A 193 -15.92 19.60 22.49
N LYS A 194 -15.09 19.89 21.48
CA LYS A 194 -15.19 21.10 20.65
C LYS A 194 -16.36 21.04 19.67
N ARG A 195 -16.70 19.85 19.19
CA ARG A 195 -17.73 19.59 18.18
C ARG A 195 -18.66 18.48 18.68
N THR A 196 -19.93 18.52 18.29
CA THR A 196 -20.90 17.46 18.59
C THR A 196 -21.66 17.12 17.33
N THR A 197 -21.61 15.85 16.93
CA THR A 197 -22.30 15.31 15.76
C THR A 197 -23.17 14.11 16.16
N SER A 198 -24.28 13.91 15.47
CA SER A 198 -25.24 12.82 15.78
C SER A 198 -24.78 11.46 15.26
N TRP A 199 -24.02 11.45 14.16
CA TRP A 199 -23.58 10.27 13.41
C TRP A 199 -22.23 9.70 13.84
N ILE A 200 -21.48 10.39 14.71
CA ILE A 200 -20.22 9.89 15.30
C ILE A 200 -20.47 9.44 16.75
N LYS A 201 -19.88 8.30 17.15
CA LYS A 201 -20.11 7.65 18.45
C LYS A 201 -18.83 7.57 19.31
N PRO A 202 -18.27 8.70 19.77
CA PRO A 202 -17.01 8.72 20.54
C PRO A 202 -17.16 8.12 21.96
N LYS A 203 -18.39 8.09 22.50
CA LYS A 203 -18.68 7.77 23.91
C LYS A 203 -18.10 6.44 24.39
N ILE A 204 -18.06 5.43 23.53
CA ILE A 204 -17.53 4.10 23.89
C ILE A 204 -16.01 4.14 24.09
N ILE A 205 -15.28 4.85 23.24
CA ILE A 205 -13.82 5.05 23.39
C ILE A 205 -13.51 5.98 24.55
N LEU A 206 -14.30 7.04 24.77
CA LEU A 206 -14.11 7.93 25.93
C LEU A 206 -14.35 7.17 27.25
N SER A 207 -15.38 6.34 27.34
CA SER A 207 -15.60 5.48 28.52
C SER A 207 -14.52 4.40 28.69
N MET A 208 -13.95 3.90 27.60
CA MET A 208 -12.82 2.97 27.62
C MET A 208 -11.53 3.66 28.09
N PHE A 209 -11.26 4.87 27.57
CA PHE A 209 -10.16 5.72 28.03
C PHE A 209 -10.27 6.02 29.53
N ASP A 210 -11.45 6.42 30.02
CA ASP A 210 -11.64 6.70 31.45
C ASP A 210 -11.38 5.49 32.37
N LYS A 211 -11.54 4.27 31.87
CA LYS A 211 -11.24 3.03 32.59
C LYS A 211 -9.76 2.64 32.51
N LEU A 212 -9.13 2.80 31.35
CA LEU A 212 -7.77 2.33 31.09
C LEU A 212 -6.68 3.38 31.38
N LYS A 213 -7.02 4.66 31.55
CA LYS A 213 -6.04 5.75 31.75
C LYS A 213 -5.18 5.61 33.01
N THR A 214 -5.60 4.81 33.98
CA THR A 214 -4.79 4.46 35.17
C THR A 214 -3.69 3.45 34.87
N ASP A 215 -3.86 2.68 33.80
CA ASP A 215 -3.00 1.55 33.43
C ASP A 215 -1.99 1.96 32.35
N LEU A 216 -2.24 3.10 31.68
CA LEU A 216 -1.32 3.75 30.75
C LEU A 216 -0.07 4.28 31.47
N THR A 217 1.09 4.21 30.80
CA THR A 217 2.34 4.71 31.37
C THR A 217 2.40 6.24 31.40
N GLY A 218 2.48 6.83 32.60
CA GLY A 218 2.56 8.28 32.81
C GLY A 218 1.21 8.91 33.16
N GLU A 219 1.24 10.15 33.67
CA GLU A 219 0.06 10.80 34.26
C GLU A 219 -0.90 11.38 33.20
N VAL A 220 -1.64 10.53 32.49
CA VAL A 220 -2.57 10.92 31.42
C VAL A 220 -3.93 11.35 31.99
N LYS A 221 -4.16 12.67 32.07
CA LYS A 221 -5.35 13.25 32.72
C LYS A 221 -6.57 13.35 31.81
N SER A 222 -6.36 13.56 30.51
CA SER A 222 -7.43 13.77 29.53
C SER A 222 -7.14 13.06 28.20
N TYR A 223 -8.19 12.86 27.38
CA TYR A 223 -8.02 12.31 26.04
C TYR A 223 -7.13 13.19 25.15
N ARG A 224 -7.10 14.51 25.40
CA ARG A 224 -6.15 15.44 24.77
C ARG A 224 -4.70 15.06 25.12
N ASP A 225 -4.40 14.86 26.39
CA ASP A 225 -3.05 14.46 26.82
C ASP A 225 -2.67 13.09 26.24
N PHE A 226 -3.64 12.17 26.14
CA PHE A 226 -3.45 10.88 25.49
C PHE A 226 -3.06 11.00 24.01
N VAL A 227 -3.68 11.90 23.25
CA VAL A 227 -3.30 12.11 21.84
C VAL A 227 -1.99 12.90 21.72
N GLU A 228 -1.89 14.04 22.41
CA GLU A 228 -0.85 15.05 22.16
C GLU A 228 0.48 14.82 22.91
N LYS A 229 0.48 14.10 24.05
CA LYS A 229 1.64 14.04 24.96
C LYS A 229 2.09 12.64 25.35
N TYR A 230 1.18 11.66 25.34
CA TYR A 230 1.47 10.29 25.73
C TYR A 230 2.49 9.64 24.79
N THR A 231 3.51 9.00 25.37
CA THR A 231 4.49 8.16 24.65
C THR A 231 4.19 6.70 24.99
N PRO A 232 3.76 5.86 24.02
CA PRO A 232 3.54 4.45 24.26
C PRO A 232 4.83 3.72 24.63
N SER A 233 4.74 2.69 25.46
CA SER A 233 5.83 1.74 25.67
C SER A 233 6.16 0.96 24.38
N GLN A 234 7.27 0.23 24.39
CA GLN A 234 7.64 -0.65 23.28
C GLN A 234 6.52 -1.67 22.95
N ASN A 235 5.91 -2.27 23.98
CA ASN A 235 4.86 -3.27 23.83
C ASN A 235 3.59 -2.69 23.17
N GLU A 236 3.17 -1.49 23.60
CA GLU A 236 2.01 -0.79 23.02
C GLU A 236 2.31 -0.24 21.62
N SER A 237 3.57 0.06 21.32
CA SER A 237 4.01 0.39 19.96
C SER A 237 3.88 -0.82 19.04
N THR A 238 4.38 -1.99 19.46
CA THR A 238 4.26 -3.25 18.71
C THR A 238 2.81 -3.68 18.50
N LEU A 239 1.89 -3.36 19.42
CA LEU A 239 0.44 -3.55 19.27
C LEU A 239 -0.13 -2.83 18.02
N LEU A 240 0.46 -1.67 17.67
CA LEU A 240 0.12 -0.90 16.47
C LEU A 240 0.96 -1.30 15.25
N GLU A 241 2.15 -1.87 15.39
CA GLU A 241 2.99 -2.20 14.23
C GLU A 241 2.31 -3.17 13.25
N GLY A 242 1.53 -4.14 13.73
CA GLY A 242 0.69 -5.01 12.90
C GLY A 242 -0.47 -4.30 12.17
N ILE A 243 -0.73 -3.02 12.45
CA ILE A 243 -1.66 -2.13 11.73
C ILE A 243 -0.90 -1.16 10.81
N VAL A 244 0.36 -0.83 11.15
CA VAL A 244 1.16 0.22 10.50
C VAL A 244 2.13 -0.33 9.45
N LEU A 245 2.45 -1.63 9.47
CA LEU A 245 3.58 -2.22 8.74
C LEU A 245 3.61 -1.93 7.23
N GLU A 246 2.47 -1.73 6.58
CA GLU A 246 2.40 -1.34 5.16
C GLU A 246 3.18 -0.06 4.84
N ARG A 247 3.31 0.89 5.80
CA ARG A 247 4.14 2.10 5.61
C ARG A 247 5.58 1.76 5.24
N ARG A 248 6.15 0.68 5.81
CA ARG A 248 7.58 0.36 5.67
C ARG A 248 7.94 -0.28 4.34
N ASN A 249 6.97 -0.82 3.59
CA ASN A 249 7.25 -1.40 2.27
C ASN A 249 7.24 -0.32 1.19
N HIS A 250 6.24 0.57 1.19
CA HIS A 250 6.16 1.64 0.20
C HIS A 250 7.27 2.72 0.37
N ALA A 251 7.61 3.08 1.61
CA ALA A 251 8.64 4.09 1.88
C ALA A 251 10.08 3.62 1.55
N ARG A 252 10.37 2.30 1.60
CA ARG A 252 11.69 1.76 1.24
C ARG A 252 11.99 1.85 -0.24
N ASN A 253 10.98 1.78 -1.11
CA ASN A 253 11.17 1.91 -2.55
C ASN A 253 11.48 3.36 -2.94
N ILE A 254 10.73 4.33 -2.40
CA ILE A 254 10.95 5.77 -2.63
C ILE A 254 12.37 6.21 -2.20
N SER A 255 12.93 5.65 -1.12
CA SER A 255 14.30 5.96 -0.69
C SER A 255 15.35 5.46 -1.68
N LYS A 256 15.19 4.25 -2.22
CA LYS A 256 16.10 3.68 -3.24
C LYS A 256 16.04 4.47 -4.55
N ASP A 257 14.87 4.96 -4.93
CA ASP A 257 14.69 5.79 -6.14
C ASP A 257 15.31 7.18 -5.98
N LEU A 258 15.32 7.74 -4.77
CA LEU A 258 16.00 9.02 -4.50
C LEU A 258 17.53 8.87 -4.44
N GLU A 259 18.03 7.78 -3.86
CA GLU A 259 19.48 7.49 -3.82
C GLU A 259 20.04 7.17 -5.22
N SER A 260 19.33 6.38 -6.04
CA SER A 260 19.78 6.06 -7.41
C SER A 260 19.81 7.29 -8.34
N ASN A 261 18.92 8.27 -8.14
CA ASN A 261 18.94 9.53 -8.87
C ASN A 261 20.00 10.52 -8.35
N ALA A 262 20.32 10.50 -7.06
CA ALA A 262 21.44 11.28 -6.49
C ALA A 262 22.80 10.77 -6.99
N ILE A 263 22.96 9.46 -7.17
CA ILE A 263 24.20 8.86 -7.68
C ILE A 263 24.40 9.17 -9.18
N LYS A 264 23.33 9.36 -9.96
CA LYS A 264 23.42 9.77 -11.38
C LYS A 264 23.73 11.25 -11.62
N THR A 265 23.82 12.08 -10.57
CA THR A 265 24.04 13.54 -10.70
C THR A 265 25.36 14.05 -10.11
N SER A 266 26.28 13.15 -9.69
CA SER A 266 27.53 13.52 -9.01
C SER A 266 28.82 13.43 -9.86
N PHE A 267 28.71 13.38 -11.20
CA PHE A 267 29.86 13.42 -12.12
C PHE A 267 29.70 14.52 -13.20
N ASP A 268 29.81 15.79 -12.78
CA ASP A 268 30.65 16.77 -13.48
C ASP A 268 30.75 18.10 -12.70
N THR A 269 31.92 18.38 -12.10
CA THR A 269 32.23 19.69 -11.54
C THR A 269 33.65 20.13 -11.88
N LYS A 270 33.78 20.94 -12.94
CA LYS A 270 34.89 21.88 -13.11
C LYS A 270 34.32 23.29 -13.37
N ASN A 271 34.68 24.19 -12.47
CA ASN A 271 34.41 25.63 -12.48
C ASN A 271 35.75 26.36 -12.77
N PRO A 272 35.86 27.69 -13.00
CA PRO A 272 34.86 28.72 -13.32
C PRO A 272 35.22 29.60 -14.55
N SER A 273 34.29 30.43 -15.03
CA SER A 273 34.58 31.87 -15.30
C SER A 273 33.32 32.68 -15.69
N ASN A 274 33.40 33.99 -15.38
CA ASN A 274 32.35 35.00 -15.52
C ASN A 274 31.79 35.19 -16.94
N ILE A 275 30.53 35.63 -17.06
CA ILE A 275 30.09 36.86 -17.75
C ILE A 275 28.61 37.16 -17.40
N THR A 276 28.24 38.45 -17.37
CA THR A 276 26.93 39.01 -16.98
C THR A 276 25.90 39.06 -18.14
N PRO A 277 24.60 39.27 -17.87
CA PRO A 277 23.53 38.95 -18.82
C PRO A 277 23.05 40.11 -19.71
N THR A 278 22.65 39.80 -20.95
CA THR A 278 21.85 40.66 -21.85
C THR A 278 20.81 39.84 -22.64
N LYS A 279 19.79 40.52 -23.18
CA LYS A 279 18.49 39.97 -23.64
C LYS A 279 18.48 39.53 -25.13
N LEU A 280 17.41 38.76 -25.48
CA LEU A 280 16.82 38.59 -26.83
C LEU A 280 17.70 37.74 -27.81
N GLU A 281 17.22 36.83 -28.69
CA GLU A 281 15.94 36.56 -29.39
C GLU A 281 15.84 35.05 -29.80
N VAL A 282 14.66 34.38 -29.77
CA VAL A 282 13.80 33.97 -30.93
C VAL A 282 14.20 32.68 -31.72
N PHE A 283 13.30 31.68 -31.70
CA PHE A 283 13.08 30.54 -32.65
C PHE A 283 14.14 29.42 -32.83
N THR A 284 13.77 28.18 -32.44
CA THR A 284 13.68 27.00 -33.35
C THR A 284 12.99 25.79 -32.67
N ILE A 285 11.65 25.71 -32.79
CA ILE A 285 10.86 24.49 -32.46
C ILE A 285 9.99 24.14 -33.68
N VAL A 286 10.61 23.88 -34.82
CA VAL A 286 10.07 23.16 -35.98
C VAL A 286 11.26 22.53 -36.71
N GLY A 287 11.39 21.20 -36.73
CA GLY A 287 12.55 20.57 -37.39
C GLY A 287 12.70 19.05 -37.31
N VAL A 288 11.95 18.35 -36.44
CA VAL A 288 12.08 16.89 -36.25
C VAL A 288 10.84 16.11 -36.72
N PHE A 289 9.79 16.79 -37.19
CA PHE A 289 8.51 16.17 -37.57
C PHE A 289 8.39 15.80 -39.06
N LEU A 290 9.50 15.69 -39.80
CA LEU A 290 9.45 15.47 -41.26
C LEU A 290 10.70 14.79 -41.84
N LEU A 291 10.98 13.54 -41.44
CA LEU A 291 11.65 12.57 -42.32
C LEU A 291 11.43 11.08 -41.94
N LEU A 292 10.21 10.71 -41.55
CA LEU A 292 9.78 9.32 -41.77
C LEU A 292 9.46 9.13 -43.26
N LEU A 293 9.74 7.93 -43.78
CA LEU A 293 9.49 7.44 -45.14
C LEU A 293 10.50 7.85 -46.23
N ALA A 294 11.62 7.12 -46.29
CA ALA A 294 12.28 6.76 -47.56
C ALA A 294 13.02 5.42 -47.42
N PHE A 295 12.45 4.35 -47.98
CA PHE A 295 13.05 3.10 -48.52
C PHE A 295 14.37 2.56 -47.88
N GLY A 296 14.53 1.28 -47.51
CA GLY A 296 13.78 0.06 -47.83
C GLY A 296 14.62 -1.19 -47.49
N VAL A 297 14.03 -2.38 -47.60
CA VAL A 297 14.55 -3.69 -47.12
C VAL A 297 15.90 -4.14 -47.73
N ARG A 298 16.85 -4.65 -46.91
CA ARG A 298 17.57 -5.94 -47.15
C ARG A 298 18.56 -6.40 -46.06
N ASN A 299 18.49 -7.69 -45.72
CA ASN A 299 19.63 -8.49 -45.24
C ASN A 299 20.56 -8.83 -46.41
N VAL A 300 21.88 -8.99 -46.16
CA VAL A 300 22.79 -9.97 -46.80
C VAL A 300 24.14 -9.99 -46.04
N ILE A 301 24.79 -11.16 -46.00
CA ILE A 301 26.07 -11.48 -45.35
C ILE A 301 27.25 -11.24 -46.33
N MET A 302 28.42 -10.77 -45.86
CA MET A 302 29.71 -11.29 -46.35
C MET A 302 30.88 -11.05 -45.37
N ALA A 303 31.92 -11.88 -45.47
CA ALA A 303 33.04 -12.03 -44.52
C ALA A 303 34.41 -11.77 -45.19
N SER A 304 35.50 -12.33 -44.63
CA SER A 304 36.93 -12.25 -45.07
C SER A 304 37.69 -11.04 -44.49
N THR A 305 38.95 -11.09 -43.99
CA THR A 305 40.00 -12.14 -43.79
C THR A 305 41.06 -11.57 -42.79
N ASP A 306 42.09 -12.23 -42.25
CA ASP A 306 42.72 -13.55 -42.46
C ASP A 306 43.44 -14.08 -41.16
N LYS A 307 44.34 -15.06 -41.33
CA LYS A 307 45.29 -15.79 -40.47
C LYS A 307 46.33 -14.94 -39.66
N ILE A 308 47.13 -15.46 -38.71
CA ILE A 308 48.19 -16.51 -38.84
C ILE A 308 48.58 -17.23 -37.51
N GLU A 309 48.65 -18.58 -37.60
CA GLU A 309 49.47 -19.62 -36.92
C GLU A 309 49.47 -19.93 -35.40
N SER A 310 49.83 -21.20 -35.15
CA SER A 310 50.00 -21.97 -33.91
C SER A 310 51.24 -22.86 -34.08
N PRO A 311 52.00 -23.25 -33.02
CA PRO A 311 51.79 -24.58 -32.42
C PRO A 311 52.00 -24.68 -30.89
N GLU A 312 51.46 -25.75 -30.28
CA GLU A 312 51.64 -26.13 -28.86
C GLU A 312 53.07 -26.55 -28.49
N PRO A 313 53.40 -26.53 -27.18
CA PRO A 313 53.58 -27.82 -26.49
C PRO A 313 52.91 -27.92 -25.10
N SER A 314 52.80 -29.17 -24.61
CA SER A 314 52.13 -29.60 -23.37
C SER A 314 53.05 -29.51 -22.11
N PRO A 315 52.66 -29.93 -20.89
CA PRO A 315 52.30 -29.00 -19.82
C PRO A 315 53.17 -29.10 -18.54
N THR A 316 53.17 -28.06 -17.70
CA THR A 316 53.55 -28.12 -16.26
C THR A 316 52.87 -26.95 -15.52
N PRO A 317 52.30 -27.14 -14.31
CA PRO A 317 51.28 -26.23 -13.76
C PRO A 317 51.85 -25.12 -12.87
N LEU A 318 51.05 -24.03 -12.71
CA LEU A 318 50.98 -22.99 -11.65
C LEU A 318 50.29 -21.77 -12.30
N MET A 319 49.34 -21.03 -11.71
CA MET A 319 48.68 -21.10 -10.40
C MET A 319 47.15 -21.05 -10.60
N ILE A 320 46.37 -21.49 -9.60
CA ILE A 320 44.92 -21.25 -9.59
C ILE A 320 44.71 -19.78 -9.23
N GLU A 321 44.29 -18.97 -10.20
CA GLU A 321 43.68 -17.68 -9.92
C GLU A 321 42.27 -17.95 -9.37
N THR A 322 42.08 -17.70 -8.08
CA THR A 322 40.82 -17.98 -7.40
C THR A 322 39.77 -17.01 -7.93
N VAL A 323 38.95 -17.45 -8.88
CA VAL A 323 37.74 -16.73 -9.28
C VAL A 323 36.85 -16.61 -8.06
N GLU A 324 36.75 -15.40 -7.53
CA GLU A 324 35.85 -15.05 -6.44
C GLU A 324 34.42 -15.15 -6.97
N VAL A 325 33.76 -16.28 -6.70
CA VAL A 325 32.39 -16.53 -7.13
C VAL A 325 31.47 -15.66 -6.28
N GLU A 326 31.01 -14.55 -6.83
CA GLU A 326 29.99 -13.73 -6.16
C GLU A 326 28.76 -14.59 -5.82
N PRO A 327 28.17 -14.40 -4.62
CA PRO A 327 27.05 -15.23 -4.16
C PRO A 327 25.81 -14.97 -5.01
N LYS A 328 25.48 -15.94 -5.85
CA LYS A 328 24.28 -15.90 -6.71
C LYS A 328 23.03 -16.10 -5.87
N THR A 329 22.14 -15.09 -5.87
CA THR A 329 20.79 -15.22 -5.32
C THR A 329 19.94 -16.08 -6.25
N MET A 330 19.27 -17.08 -5.69
CA MET A 330 18.39 -18.00 -6.41
C MET A 330 16.93 -17.75 -5.99
N LEU A 331 16.03 -17.71 -6.98
CA LEU A 331 14.59 -17.60 -6.77
C LEU A 331 13.94 -18.95 -6.98
N GLU A 332 13.01 -19.36 -6.11
CA GLU A 332 12.18 -20.55 -6.31
C GLU A 332 10.76 -20.16 -6.75
N ILE A 333 10.21 -20.90 -7.71
CA ILE A 333 8.86 -20.68 -8.22
C ILE A 333 7.82 -21.39 -7.35
N ARG A 334 6.80 -20.63 -6.91
CA ARG A 334 5.72 -21.10 -6.03
C ARG A 334 4.34 -20.65 -6.51
N ILE A 335 3.51 -21.61 -6.89
CA ILE A 335 2.23 -21.41 -7.59
C ILE A 335 1.07 -21.67 -6.61
N THR A 336 0.54 -20.58 -6.06
CA THR A 336 -0.51 -20.63 -5.00
C THR A 336 -1.94 -20.50 -5.52
N ASP A 337 -2.14 -20.25 -6.81
CA ASP A 337 -3.45 -20.03 -7.44
C ASP A 337 -4.04 -21.27 -8.16
N GLY A 338 -3.33 -22.40 -8.12
CA GLY A 338 -3.76 -23.66 -8.74
C GLY A 338 -3.44 -23.77 -10.23
N ALA A 339 -2.65 -22.86 -10.81
CA ALA A 339 -2.06 -23.06 -12.13
C ALA A 339 -1.00 -24.20 -12.10
N THR A 340 -0.65 -24.74 -13.27
CA THR A 340 0.39 -25.78 -13.41
C THR A 340 1.76 -25.22 -13.78
N SER A 341 1.82 -23.97 -14.26
CA SER A 341 3.04 -23.31 -14.71
C SER A 341 2.87 -21.79 -14.73
N VAL A 342 3.99 -21.08 -14.71
CA VAL A 342 4.08 -19.61 -14.75
C VAL A 342 4.73 -19.20 -16.07
N ASN A 343 4.19 -18.17 -16.73
CA ASN A 343 4.72 -17.70 -18.01
C ASN A 343 5.98 -16.84 -17.80
N ILE A 344 7.09 -17.22 -18.43
CA ILE A 344 8.29 -16.39 -18.56
C ILE A 344 8.11 -15.48 -19.78
N ARG A 345 8.43 -14.19 -19.63
CA ARG A 345 8.14 -13.17 -20.64
C ARG A 345 9.36 -12.37 -21.08
N GLN A 346 9.27 -11.78 -22.27
CA GLN A 346 10.34 -10.96 -22.87
C GLN A 346 10.52 -9.60 -22.19
N GLU A 347 9.46 -9.05 -21.59
CA GLU A 347 9.44 -7.74 -20.91
C GLU A 347 8.56 -7.85 -19.65
N PRO A 348 8.75 -7.02 -18.60
CA PRO A 348 8.03 -7.04 -17.33
C PRO A 348 6.57 -6.54 -17.44
N THR A 349 5.76 -7.21 -18.27
CA THR A 349 4.35 -6.89 -18.48
C THR A 349 3.57 -8.10 -19.00
N VAL A 350 2.31 -8.25 -18.60
CA VAL A 350 1.45 -9.35 -19.08
C VAL A 350 1.13 -9.30 -20.58
N GLN A 351 1.41 -8.17 -21.24
CA GLN A 351 1.16 -7.95 -22.67
C GLN A 351 2.34 -8.35 -23.57
N SER A 352 3.53 -8.61 -23.00
CA SER A 352 4.72 -8.95 -23.78
C SER A 352 4.72 -10.41 -24.22
N ASN A 353 5.56 -10.74 -25.20
CA ASN A 353 5.70 -12.10 -25.71
C ASN A 353 6.09 -13.05 -24.58
N LYS A 354 5.42 -14.20 -24.53
CA LYS A 354 5.83 -15.35 -23.74
C LYS A 354 7.02 -16.00 -24.42
N ILE A 355 8.12 -16.17 -23.68
CA ILE A 355 9.36 -16.82 -24.15
C ILE A 355 9.60 -18.18 -23.48
N GLY A 356 8.89 -18.49 -22.39
CA GLY A 356 8.99 -19.78 -21.72
C GLY A 356 7.88 -20.03 -20.70
N GLU A 357 8.02 -21.14 -19.98
CA GLU A 357 7.23 -21.49 -18.79
C GLU A 357 8.18 -21.97 -17.70
N ALA A 358 7.80 -21.75 -16.44
CA ALA A 358 8.42 -22.33 -15.26
C ALA A 358 7.38 -23.14 -14.46
N LEU A 359 7.82 -24.19 -13.79
CA LEU A 359 7.02 -25.10 -12.96
C LEU A 359 7.21 -24.81 -11.47
N GLU A 360 6.38 -25.42 -10.61
CA GLU A 360 6.59 -25.41 -9.15
C GLU A 360 7.99 -25.93 -8.80
N ALA A 361 8.68 -25.23 -7.90
CA ALA A 361 10.04 -25.51 -7.46
C ALA A 361 11.15 -25.42 -8.53
N ASP A 362 10.88 -24.88 -9.72
CA ASP A 362 11.94 -24.43 -10.64
C ASP A 362 12.75 -23.31 -9.97
N THR A 363 14.07 -23.27 -10.21
CA THR A 363 14.96 -22.26 -9.64
C THR A 363 15.72 -21.48 -10.70
N PHE A 364 15.84 -20.16 -10.50
CA PHE A 364 16.52 -19.27 -11.45
C PHE A 364 17.48 -18.28 -10.76
N GLU A 365 18.54 -17.91 -11.47
CA GLU A 365 19.49 -16.88 -11.04
C GLU A 365 18.85 -15.49 -11.15
N PHE A 366 18.73 -14.80 -10.00
CA PHE A 366 18.19 -13.44 -9.90
C PHE A 366 19.15 -12.43 -10.51
N THR A 367 18.65 -11.54 -11.37
CA THR A 367 19.45 -10.46 -11.98
C THR A 367 18.98 -9.08 -11.51
N SER A 368 17.67 -8.80 -11.56
CA SER A 368 17.10 -7.52 -11.11
C SER A 368 15.60 -7.66 -10.80
N ALA A 369 15.02 -6.67 -10.10
CA ALA A 369 13.58 -6.59 -9.86
C ALA A 369 13.05 -5.22 -10.26
N ASP A 370 11.96 -5.19 -11.03
CA ASP A 370 11.26 -3.97 -11.46
C ASP A 370 9.74 -4.20 -11.40
N SER A 371 9.03 -3.26 -10.74
CA SER A 371 7.59 -3.07 -10.88
C SER A 371 6.71 -4.35 -10.76
N GLY A 372 7.06 -5.27 -9.84
CA GLY A 372 6.34 -6.52 -9.61
C GLY A 372 6.78 -7.70 -10.50
N TRP A 373 7.94 -7.59 -11.14
CA TRP A 373 8.58 -8.63 -11.93
C TRP A 373 10.04 -8.82 -11.50
N TYR A 374 10.49 -10.06 -11.54
CA TYR A 374 11.88 -10.46 -11.39
C TYR A 374 12.47 -10.78 -12.77
N GLU A 375 13.62 -10.20 -13.06
CA GLU A 375 14.49 -10.57 -14.17
C GLU A 375 15.31 -11.79 -13.76
N ILE A 376 15.17 -12.86 -14.54
CA ILE A 376 15.83 -14.15 -14.36
C ILE A 376 16.72 -14.48 -15.56
N LYS A 377 17.79 -15.23 -15.29
CA LYS A 377 18.66 -15.76 -16.34
C LYS A 377 18.19 -17.14 -16.80
N LEU A 378 18.02 -17.30 -18.11
CA LEU A 378 17.63 -18.55 -18.75
C LEU A 378 18.85 -19.42 -19.10
N ALA A 379 18.60 -20.71 -19.39
CA ALA A 379 19.65 -21.70 -19.67
C ALA A 379 20.47 -21.41 -20.94
N ASP A 380 19.95 -20.61 -21.87
CA ASP A 380 20.65 -20.12 -23.05
C ASP A 380 21.47 -18.84 -22.80
N GLY A 381 21.43 -18.32 -21.56
CA GLY A 381 22.09 -17.09 -21.14
C GLY A 381 21.29 -15.81 -21.39
N SER A 382 20.09 -15.91 -21.97
CA SER A 382 19.19 -14.76 -22.17
C SER A 382 18.46 -14.37 -20.87
N ALA A 383 17.90 -13.17 -20.85
CA ALA A 383 17.08 -12.67 -19.74
C ALA A 383 15.58 -12.90 -20.02
N GLY A 384 14.83 -13.19 -18.97
CA GLY A 384 13.38 -13.30 -18.99
C GLY A 384 12.74 -12.75 -17.72
N TYR A 385 11.45 -12.43 -17.79
CA TYR A 385 10.72 -11.81 -16.67
C TYR A 385 9.63 -12.74 -16.15
N ILE A 386 9.62 -12.94 -14.83
CA ILE A 386 8.59 -13.69 -14.07
C ILE A 386 7.92 -12.74 -13.07
N SER A 387 6.63 -12.91 -12.83
CA SER A 387 5.86 -12.05 -11.91
C SER A 387 6.13 -12.42 -10.44
N GLU A 388 6.43 -11.42 -9.60
CA GLU A 388 6.76 -11.51 -8.16
C GLU A 388 5.78 -12.39 -7.36
N ARG A 389 4.49 -12.38 -7.71
CA ARG A 389 3.44 -13.18 -7.06
C ARG A 389 3.63 -14.69 -7.10
N TYR A 390 4.61 -15.19 -7.85
CA TYR A 390 4.94 -16.61 -7.97
C TYR A 390 6.37 -16.95 -7.52
N ILE A 391 7.03 -16.07 -6.77
CA ILE A 391 8.43 -16.23 -6.36
C ILE A 391 8.56 -16.20 -4.84
N GLU A 392 9.39 -17.08 -4.31
CA GLU A 392 9.89 -17.03 -2.93
C GLU A 392 11.42 -16.93 -2.98
N GLU A 393 11.98 -15.94 -2.29
CA GLU A 393 13.43 -15.72 -2.26
C GLU A 393 14.09 -16.72 -1.30
N ILE A 394 14.88 -17.65 -1.85
CA ILE A 394 15.73 -18.52 -1.03
C ILE A 394 16.94 -17.70 -0.56
N ASN A 395 16.90 -17.26 0.70
CA ASN A 395 18.10 -16.80 1.39
C ASN A 395 18.95 -18.03 1.78
N ASN A 396 20.04 -18.27 1.04
CA ASN A 396 21.10 -19.22 1.40
C ASN A 396 22.08 -18.64 2.43
#